data_AF-A0A8H4KE56-F1
#
_entry.id   AF-A0A8H4KE56-F1
#
_cell.length_a   1.000
_cell.length_b   1.000
_cell.length_c   1.000
_cell.angle_alpha   90.00
_cell.angle_beta   90.00
_cell.angle_gamma   90.00
#
_symmetry.space_group_name_H-M   'P 1'
#
loop_
_entity.id
_entity.type
_entity.pdbx_description
1 polymer ?
#
loop_
_entity_poly.entity_id
_entity_poly.type
_entity_poly.pdbx_seq_one_letter_code
_entity_poly.pdbx_strand_id
1 'polypeptide(L)'
;MNLAKLEDVLRPTNDTFKAFYERGYRTWYKLWAAAVDDRTLSPACLEWERHFPGHPVLPVALSPDEFGLVTAKSTWLSSQGHCNASAIEQAFQMPATIGKSTSVVLVDNPELSLSEWFGKDDGHLVVLMFAWAYALFARWAEIIPRASPMQYTTSQAPWLVHPDLGEVTEHGGLIVIELGELTGEAARWWTAIFGPGEGWKVAIPHEQWRLLSPWSITKEFNDIEIFLSGSPGYMNSGSPTPASFETALKYIDEYSILHNASIHSRAALAAALLLPQARLDNRIVLVHAPRGSRRQTGQIETPRPSRFEKRHLRQFDTLNPKRQRSWYEAILGSIFYESGIPANACGVWLQGTIAVLQLQGPENLHLLARMFFDRSPHISYLWLGGIITGTHKDFLQSTSNLLGLNRTDLHAAAWTGTLLSFIQEPVSPIHHDAASISRADECRLMFLTQEPPREFRPIYPYPPLGKTDIRDADLGFQLHAHCPATHGLQFFQESGP
;
A
#
# COMPACT_ATOMS: atom_id res chain seq x y z
N MET A 1 -34.96 40.97 28.96
CA MET A 1 -33.86 40.99 28.00
C MET A 1 -33.40 39.54 27.82
N ASN A 2 -33.97 38.83 26.85
CA ASN A 2 -33.64 37.42 26.58
C ASN A 2 -32.28 37.38 25.89
N LEU A 3 -31.25 36.93 26.60
CA LEU A 3 -30.05 36.38 25.97
C LEU A 3 -30.48 35.10 25.26
N ALA A 4 -30.94 35.23 24.02
CA ALA A 4 -30.94 34.11 23.09
C ALA A 4 -29.51 33.59 23.09
N LYS A 5 -29.31 32.34 23.55
CA LYS A 5 -28.03 31.65 23.44
C LYS A 5 -27.64 31.74 21.97
N LEU A 6 -26.62 32.53 21.65
CA LEU A 6 -26.03 32.54 20.33
C LEU A 6 -25.57 31.09 20.09
N GLU A 7 -26.19 30.38 19.15
CA GLU A 7 -25.73 29.05 18.78
C GLU A 7 -24.28 29.20 18.30
N ASP A 8 -23.37 28.53 18.98
CA ASP A 8 -21.97 28.48 18.58
C ASP A 8 -21.88 27.69 17.28
N VAL A 9 -21.78 28.40 16.15
CA VAL A 9 -21.72 27.82 14.80
C VAL A 9 -20.55 26.83 14.65
N LEU A 10 -19.53 26.93 15.51
CA LEU A 10 -18.40 25.99 15.52
C LEU A 10 -18.73 24.68 16.23
N ARG A 11 -19.71 24.66 17.14
CA ARG A 11 -20.16 23.46 17.84
C ARG A 11 -21.39 22.87 17.15
N PRO A 12 -21.34 21.61 16.70
CA PRO A 12 -22.52 20.93 16.20
C PRO A 12 -23.63 20.93 17.25
N THR A 13 -24.87 21.19 16.85
CA THR A 13 -26.04 20.97 17.72
C THR A 13 -26.19 19.47 18.00
N ASN A 14 -26.96 19.11 19.03
CA ASN A 14 -27.22 17.70 19.34
C ASN A 14 -27.85 16.94 18.15
N ASP A 15 -28.72 17.59 17.39
CA ASP A 15 -29.36 17.00 16.21
C ASP A 15 -28.35 16.82 15.08
N THR A 16 -27.50 17.83 14.83
CA THR A 16 -26.40 17.73 13.85
C THR A 16 -25.41 16.64 14.24
N PHE A 17 -25.04 16.56 15.51
CA PHE A 17 -24.19 15.50 16.05
C PHE A 17 -24.81 14.13 15.79
N LYS A 18 -26.07 13.92 16.18
CA LYS A 18 -26.77 12.64 16.00
C LYS A 18 -26.84 12.25 14.52
N ALA A 19 -27.13 13.21 13.64
CA ALA A 19 -27.21 12.96 12.20
C ALA A 19 -25.86 12.50 11.61
N PHE A 20 -24.75 13.15 11.95
CA PHE A 20 -23.43 12.75 11.43
C PHE A 20 -22.92 11.45 12.05
N TYR A 21 -23.18 11.22 13.33
CA TYR A 21 -22.90 9.95 13.99
C TYR A 21 -23.65 8.81 13.30
N GLU A 22 -24.95 8.97 13.10
CA GLU A 22 -25.81 7.98 12.45
C GLU A 22 -25.42 7.76 10.99
N ARG A 23 -25.02 8.81 10.26
CA ARG A 23 -24.47 8.68 8.91
C ARG A 23 -23.23 7.78 8.91
N GLY A 24 -22.28 8.03 9.82
CA GLY A 24 -21.05 7.24 9.96
C GLY A 24 -21.34 5.78 10.29
N TYR A 25 -22.17 5.56 11.32
CA TYR A 25 -22.59 4.24 11.76
C TYR A 25 -23.28 3.46 10.63
N ARG A 26 -24.30 4.05 9.98
CA ARG A 26 -25.06 3.36 8.92
C ARG A 26 -24.21 3.04 7.70
N THR A 27 -23.29 3.91 7.31
CA THR A 27 -22.39 3.64 6.17
C THR A 27 -21.52 2.42 6.44
N TRP A 28 -20.87 2.37 7.60
CA TRP A 28 -19.97 1.27 7.96
C TRP A 28 -20.73 -0.01 8.35
N TYR A 29 -21.89 0.11 8.97
CA TYR A 29 -22.74 -1.04 9.30
C TYR A 29 -23.22 -1.78 8.05
N LYS A 30 -23.53 -1.06 6.95
CA LYS A 30 -23.87 -1.70 5.67
C LYS A 30 -22.72 -2.54 5.12
N LEU A 31 -21.48 -2.04 5.21
CA LEU A 31 -20.28 -2.78 4.82
C LEU A 31 -20.09 -4.01 5.69
N TRP A 32 -20.28 -3.86 7.01
CA TRP A 32 -20.21 -4.98 7.94
C TRP A 32 -21.26 -6.05 7.64
N ALA A 33 -22.52 -5.67 7.43
CA ALA A 33 -23.59 -6.60 7.10
C ALA A 33 -23.27 -7.38 5.82
N ALA A 34 -22.80 -6.69 4.77
CA ALA A 34 -22.36 -7.34 3.53
C ALA A 34 -21.17 -8.29 3.74
N ALA A 35 -20.21 -7.91 4.59
CA ALA A 35 -19.05 -8.76 4.91
C ALA A 35 -19.42 -10.01 5.71
N VAL A 36 -20.46 -9.95 6.55
CA VAL A 36 -20.97 -11.13 7.28
C VAL A 36 -21.63 -12.11 6.33
N ASP A 37 -22.35 -11.61 5.32
CA ASP A 37 -23.07 -12.41 4.33
C ASP A 37 -22.11 -13.10 3.33
N ASP A 38 -21.00 -12.45 2.96
CA ASP A 38 -19.99 -12.97 2.03
C ASP A 38 -18.57 -12.90 2.62
N ARG A 39 -18.06 -14.05 3.05
CA ARG A 39 -16.71 -14.18 3.63
C ARG A 39 -15.61 -14.42 2.59
N THR A 40 -15.96 -14.44 1.29
CA THR A 40 -14.99 -14.72 0.24
C THR A 40 -14.06 -13.54 0.00
N LEU A 41 -12.84 -13.85 -0.43
CA LEU A 41 -11.88 -12.83 -0.83
C LEU A 41 -12.36 -12.15 -2.12
N SER A 42 -12.59 -10.83 -2.05
CA SER A 42 -13.08 -10.06 -3.20
C SER A 42 -12.06 -10.12 -4.36
N PRO A 43 -12.46 -10.50 -5.59
CA PRO A 43 -11.53 -10.54 -6.73
C PRO A 43 -10.86 -9.18 -6.98
N ALA A 44 -11.55 -8.08 -6.66
CA ALA A 44 -11.02 -6.73 -6.78
C ALA A 44 -9.72 -6.55 -5.97
N CYS A 45 -9.57 -7.18 -4.81
CA CYS A 45 -8.35 -7.05 -4.01
C CYS A 45 -7.16 -7.87 -4.53
N LEU A 46 -7.32 -8.56 -5.66
CA LEU A 46 -6.26 -9.33 -6.33
C LEU A 46 -5.86 -8.74 -7.70
N GLU A 47 -6.66 -7.83 -8.27
CA GLU A 47 -6.45 -7.25 -9.61
C GLU A 47 -5.61 -5.95 -9.59
N TRP A 48 -4.34 -6.03 -9.20
CA TRP A 48 -3.47 -4.85 -9.12
C TRP A 48 -3.22 -4.15 -10.47
N GLU A 49 -3.32 -4.87 -11.58
CA GLU A 49 -3.00 -4.39 -12.93
C GLU A 49 -3.91 -3.25 -13.39
N ARG A 50 -5.09 -3.11 -12.77
CA ARG A 50 -6.13 -2.12 -13.12
C ARG A 50 -6.21 -0.95 -12.14
N HIS A 51 -5.58 -1.06 -10.98
CA HIS A 51 -5.79 -0.12 -9.86
C HIS A 51 -4.96 1.17 -9.95
N PHE A 52 -3.98 1.23 -10.86
CA PHE A 52 -2.97 2.30 -10.88
C PHE A 52 -2.73 2.91 -12.29
N PRO A 53 -3.76 3.37 -13.01
CA PRO A 53 -3.62 3.79 -14.41
C PRO A 53 -2.79 5.08 -14.59
N GLY A 54 -2.77 5.98 -13.59
CA GLY A 54 -2.08 7.28 -13.65
C GLY A 54 -0.70 7.28 -12.97
N HIS A 55 -0.17 6.13 -12.58
CA HIS A 55 1.10 6.08 -11.89
C HIS A 55 2.29 6.26 -12.86
N PRO A 56 3.32 7.02 -12.48
CA PRO A 56 4.51 7.19 -13.29
C PRO A 56 5.36 5.92 -13.31
N VAL A 57 5.96 5.61 -14.46
CA VAL A 57 6.99 4.59 -14.61
C VAL A 57 8.33 5.20 -14.18
N LEU A 58 9.08 4.51 -13.31
CA LEU A 58 10.43 4.95 -12.99
C LEU A 58 11.35 4.80 -14.21
N PRO A 59 12.13 5.83 -14.57
CA PRO A 59 13.08 5.71 -15.66
C PRO A 59 14.15 4.66 -15.33
N VAL A 60 14.65 3.96 -16.35
CA VAL A 60 15.84 3.11 -16.21
C VAL A 60 17.03 4.02 -15.90
N ALA A 61 17.98 3.53 -15.09
CA ALA A 61 19.14 4.27 -14.63
C ALA A 61 18.82 5.41 -13.64
N LEU A 62 18.00 5.11 -12.62
CA LEU A 62 17.81 6.03 -11.50
C LEU A 62 19.12 6.27 -10.77
N SER A 63 19.44 7.53 -10.52
CA SER A 63 20.59 7.95 -9.73
C SER A 63 20.11 8.60 -8.43
N PRO A 64 19.94 7.84 -7.33
CA PRO A 64 19.73 8.42 -6.02
C PRO A 64 20.88 9.32 -5.62
N ASP A 65 20.61 10.33 -4.80
CA ASP A 65 21.62 11.21 -4.21
C ASP A 65 22.46 10.48 -3.13
N GLU A 66 23.27 11.23 -2.37
CA GLU A 66 24.11 10.68 -1.29
C GLU A 66 23.29 10.08 -0.14
N PHE A 67 22.07 10.57 0.06
CA PHE A 67 21.12 10.09 1.07
C PHE A 67 20.20 8.99 0.53
N GLY A 68 20.37 8.59 -0.74
CA GLY A 68 19.54 7.58 -1.38
C GLY A 68 18.13 8.07 -1.70
N LEU A 69 17.94 9.38 -1.87
CA LEU A 69 16.69 10.01 -2.30
C LEU A 69 16.73 10.29 -3.80
N VAL A 70 15.56 10.24 -4.43
CA VAL A 70 15.33 10.66 -5.81
C VAL A 70 14.42 11.88 -5.78
N THR A 71 14.86 12.97 -6.40
CA THR A 71 14.04 14.19 -6.54
C THR A 71 13.35 14.17 -7.89
N ALA A 72 12.04 14.40 -7.89
CA ALA A 72 11.22 14.50 -9.09
C ALA A 72 10.39 15.79 -9.04
N LYS A 73 9.90 16.18 -10.22
CA LYS A 73 8.96 17.30 -10.39
C LYS A 73 7.70 16.80 -11.05
N SER A 74 6.59 17.42 -10.71
CA SER A 74 5.30 17.19 -11.33
C SER A 74 4.63 18.52 -11.67
N THR A 75 3.77 18.48 -12.68
CA THR A 75 3.04 19.64 -13.16
C THR A 75 1.55 19.41 -12.95
N TRP A 76 0.86 20.41 -12.41
CA TRP A 76 -0.57 20.38 -12.19
C TRP A 76 -1.23 21.56 -12.90
N LEU A 77 -2.32 21.29 -13.61
CA LEU A 77 -3.17 22.33 -14.15
C LEU A 77 -4.16 22.78 -13.07
N SER A 78 -4.40 24.08 -13.00
CA SER A 78 -5.22 24.74 -11.98
C SER A 78 -6.63 25.10 -12.46
N SER A 79 -6.89 24.97 -13.76
CA SER A 79 -8.19 25.24 -14.37
C SER A 79 -8.37 24.55 -15.72
N GLN A 80 -9.62 24.33 -16.11
CA GLN A 80 -10.01 23.93 -17.45
C GLN A 80 -10.73 25.09 -18.14
N GLY A 81 -10.22 25.51 -19.30
CA GLY A 81 -10.76 26.63 -20.10
C GLY A 81 -9.84 27.86 -20.17
N HIS A 82 -10.38 28.98 -20.61
CA HIS A 82 -9.63 30.24 -20.74
C HIS A 82 -9.45 30.92 -19.38
N CYS A 83 -8.34 30.63 -18.72
CA CYS A 83 -7.95 31.22 -17.44
C CYS A 83 -6.45 31.51 -17.44
N ASN A 84 -6.03 32.60 -16.80
CA ASN A 84 -4.63 32.98 -16.66
C ASN A 84 -3.93 32.29 -15.47
N ALA A 85 -4.58 31.33 -14.81
CA ALA A 85 -3.98 30.59 -13.71
C ALA A 85 -2.80 29.76 -14.23
N SER A 86 -1.65 29.91 -13.59
CA SER A 86 -0.43 29.21 -13.97
C SER A 86 -0.51 27.73 -13.60
N ALA A 87 0.23 26.90 -14.33
CA ALA A 87 0.48 25.53 -13.90
C ALA A 87 1.29 25.53 -12.60
N ILE A 88 1.00 24.59 -11.72
CA ILE A 88 1.69 24.41 -10.43
C ILE A 88 2.79 23.38 -10.64
N GLU A 89 4.04 23.80 -10.50
CA GLU A 89 5.18 22.88 -10.42
C GLU A 89 5.39 22.46 -8.97
N GLN A 90 5.31 21.16 -8.70
CA GLN A 90 5.58 20.61 -7.39
C GLN A 90 6.75 19.63 -7.44
N ALA A 91 7.83 19.98 -6.74
CA ALA A 91 8.94 19.08 -6.47
C ALA A 91 8.60 18.16 -5.30
N PHE A 92 9.01 16.90 -5.40
CA PHE A 92 8.89 15.93 -4.33
C PHE A 92 10.10 14.99 -4.32
N GLN A 93 10.39 14.44 -3.14
CA GLN A 93 11.47 13.49 -2.94
C GLN A 93 10.88 12.13 -2.59
N MET A 94 11.47 11.06 -3.14
CA MET A 94 11.15 9.69 -2.77
C MET A 94 12.42 8.98 -2.30
N PRO A 95 12.38 8.22 -1.20
CA PRO A 95 13.50 7.35 -0.85
C PRO A 95 13.56 6.17 -1.81
N ALA A 96 14.71 6.04 -2.47
CA ALA A 96 15.02 4.89 -3.31
C ALA A 96 15.70 3.77 -2.51
N THR A 97 16.14 4.04 -1.28
CA THR A 97 16.90 3.10 -0.45
C THR A 97 16.40 3.11 1.00
N ILE A 98 16.81 2.11 1.79
CA ILE A 98 16.62 2.06 3.25
C ILE A 98 17.96 1.86 3.94
N GLY A 99 18.09 2.35 5.18
CA GLY A 99 19.34 2.20 5.95
C GLY A 99 19.50 0.84 6.66
N LYS A 100 18.41 0.07 6.81
CA LYS A 100 18.39 -1.24 7.47
C LYS A 100 17.33 -2.13 6.84
N SER A 101 17.54 -3.44 6.81
CA SER A 101 16.58 -4.42 6.31
C SER A 101 15.27 -4.43 7.12
N THR A 102 14.18 -4.84 6.47
CA THR A 102 12.88 -5.07 7.12
C THR A 102 12.93 -6.41 7.85
N SER A 103 12.62 -6.44 9.15
CA SER A 103 12.57 -7.69 9.89
C SER A 103 11.23 -8.39 9.68
N VAL A 104 11.29 -9.65 9.26
CA VAL A 104 10.13 -10.53 9.09
C VAL A 104 10.34 -11.76 9.97
N VAL A 105 9.38 -12.02 10.86
CA VAL A 105 9.45 -13.13 11.81
C VAL A 105 8.28 -14.06 11.52
N LEU A 106 8.59 -15.34 11.30
CA LEU A 106 7.58 -16.39 11.26
C LEU A 106 7.28 -16.84 12.69
N VAL A 107 5.99 -16.87 13.03
CA VAL A 107 5.49 -17.26 14.35
C VAL A 107 4.27 -18.16 14.22
N ASP A 108 4.10 -19.16 15.08
CA ASP A 108 2.84 -19.89 15.21
C ASP A 108 1.84 -19.06 16.05
N ASN A 109 1.21 -18.08 15.42
CA ASN A 109 0.13 -17.30 16.03
C ASN A 109 -1.18 -17.45 15.22
N PRO A 110 -2.19 -18.19 15.72
CA PRO A 110 -3.48 -18.37 15.05
C PRO A 110 -4.24 -17.06 14.75
N GLU A 111 -4.04 -15.99 15.51
CA GLU A 111 -4.69 -14.68 15.25
C GLU A 111 -4.21 -14.02 13.95
N LEU A 112 -3.04 -14.43 13.45
CA LEU A 112 -2.49 -13.96 12.18
C LEU A 112 -2.88 -14.88 11.00
N SER A 113 -3.66 -15.93 11.27
CA SER A 113 -4.07 -16.90 10.25
C SER A 113 -5.04 -16.26 9.26
N LEU A 114 -4.74 -16.42 7.97
CA LEU A 114 -5.61 -16.02 6.86
C LEU A 114 -6.31 -17.25 6.24
N SER A 115 -6.51 -18.29 7.06
CA SER A 115 -7.07 -19.57 6.61
C SER A 115 -8.50 -19.48 6.08
N GLU A 116 -9.25 -18.43 6.43
CA GLU A 116 -10.56 -18.18 5.83
C GLU A 116 -10.49 -17.83 4.35
N TRP A 117 -9.39 -17.22 3.88
CA TRP A 117 -9.20 -16.86 2.48
C TRP A 117 -8.39 -17.88 1.70
N PHE A 118 -7.38 -18.46 2.34
CA PHE A 118 -6.35 -19.27 1.68
C PHE A 118 -6.37 -20.75 2.09
N GLY A 119 -7.23 -21.11 3.05
CA GLY A 119 -7.34 -22.47 3.58
C GLY A 119 -6.43 -22.75 4.77
N LYS A 120 -6.69 -23.87 5.45
CA LYS A 120 -6.02 -24.23 6.72
C LYS A 120 -4.52 -24.55 6.59
N ASP A 121 -4.04 -24.80 5.37
CA ASP A 121 -2.66 -25.20 5.06
C ASP A 121 -1.89 -24.10 4.28
N ASP A 122 -2.17 -22.82 4.56
CA ASP A 122 -1.60 -21.66 3.84
C ASP A 122 -0.12 -21.42 4.14
N GLY A 123 0.74 -22.31 3.64
CA GLY A 123 2.19 -22.07 3.60
C GLY A 123 2.65 -21.34 2.35
N HIS A 124 1.80 -21.32 1.32
CA HIS A 124 2.15 -20.75 0.03
C HIS A 124 2.26 -19.24 0.08
N LEU A 125 1.43 -18.55 0.88
CA LEU A 125 1.51 -17.09 1.00
C LEU A 125 2.88 -16.63 1.50
N VAL A 126 3.40 -17.24 2.57
CA VAL A 126 4.71 -16.89 3.15
C VAL A 126 5.84 -17.18 2.16
N VAL A 127 5.77 -18.36 1.52
CA VAL A 127 6.76 -18.78 0.52
C VAL A 127 6.84 -17.79 -0.62
N LEU A 128 5.68 -17.43 -1.17
CA LEU A 128 5.57 -16.50 -2.29
C LEU A 128 5.92 -15.08 -1.85
N MET A 129 5.63 -14.67 -0.62
CA MET A 129 5.97 -13.32 -0.13
C MET A 129 7.49 -13.11 -0.11
N PHE A 130 8.26 -14.10 0.36
CA PHE A 130 9.72 -14.04 0.32
C PHE A 130 10.27 -14.09 -1.10
N ALA A 131 9.68 -14.91 -1.97
CA ALA A 131 10.06 -14.95 -3.38
C ALA A 131 9.80 -13.61 -4.09
N TRP A 132 8.65 -12.97 -3.82
CA TRP A 132 8.32 -11.63 -4.34
C TRP A 132 9.23 -10.54 -3.77
N ALA A 133 9.58 -10.61 -2.49
CA ALA A 133 10.56 -9.69 -1.90
C ALA A 133 11.92 -9.78 -2.63
N TYR A 134 12.39 -10.99 -2.95
CA TYR A 134 13.58 -11.19 -3.78
C TYR A 134 13.39 -10.61 -5.20
N ALA A 135 12.26 -10.88 -5.86
CA ALA A 135 12.04 -10.39 -7.22
C ALA A 135 12.06 -8.85 -7.29
N LEU A 136 11.37 -8.17 -6.38
CA LEU A 136 11.37 -6.71 -6.28
C LEU A 136 12.76 -6.16 -5.92
N PHE A 137 13.49 -6.86 -5.06
CA PHE A 137 14.88 -6.58 -4.73
C PHE A 137 15.81 -6.68 -5.96
N ALA A 138 15.68 -7.74 -6.76
CA ALA A 138 16.47 -7.94 -7.97
C ALA A 138 16.16 -6.86 -9.00
N ARG A 139 14.88 -6.52 -9.17
CA ARG A 139 14.45 -5.42 -10.05
C ARG A 139 15.04 -4.08 -9.64
N TRP A 140 15.06 -3.79 -8.35
CA TRP A 140 15.71 -2.60 -7.81
C TRP A 140 17.21 -2.53 -8.17
N ALA A 141 17.92 -3.65 -8.08
CA ALA A 141 19.34 -3.73 -8.41
C ALA A 141 19.61 -3.53 -9.91
N GLU A 142 18.68 -3.96 -10.78
CA GLU A 142 18.76 -3.75 -12.22
C GLU A 142 18.53 -2.28 -12.63
N ILE A 143 17.71 -1.53 -11.89
CA ILE A 143 17.33 -0.14 -12.23
C ILE A 143 18.36 0.88 -11.73
N ILE A 144 19.11 0.57 -10.67
CA ILE A 144 20.04 1.50 -10.02
C ILE A 144 21.49 1.18 -10.42
N PRO A 145 22.13 1.99 -11.28
CA PRO A 145 23.47 1.70 -11.80
C PRO A 145 24.56 1.72 -10.72
N ARG A 146 24.35 2.46 -9.63
CA ARG A 146 25.29 2.57 -8.50
C ARG A 146 25.25 1.36 -7.57
N ALA A 147 24.31 0.42 -7.74
CA ALA A 147 24.20 -0.75 -6.88
C ALA A 147 25.39 -1.71 -7.13
N SER A 148 25.93 -2.29 -6.06
CA SER A 148 26.90 -3.37 -6.17
C SER A 148 26.29 -4.57 -6.90
N PRO A 149 27.09 -5.45 -7.53
CA PRO A 149 26.58 -6.72 -8.04
C PRO A 149 25.86 -7.51 -6.94
N MET A 150 24.69 -8.04 -7.26
CA MET A 150 23.94 -8.90 -6.35
C MET A 150 24.75 -10.15 -5.99
N GLN A 151 24.65 -10.60 -4.74
CA GLN A 151 25.35 -11.80 -4.25
C GLN A 151 24.46 -12.62 -3.34
N TYR A 152 24.55 -13.95 -3.43
CA TYR A 152 24.03 -14.82 -2.39
C TYR A 152 24.95 -14.80 -1.16
N THR A 153 24.38 -14.95 0.02
CA THR A 153 25.14 -15.13 1.26
C THR A 153 25.40 -16.61 1.50
N THR A 154 26.15 -16.92 2.57
CA THR A 154 26.33 -18.29 3.05
C THR A 154 25.08 -18.85 3.73
N SER A 155 24.08 -18.01 4.03
CA SER A 155 22.83 -18.45 4.65
C SER A 155 21.97 -19.20 3.64
N GLN A 156 21.66 -20.45 3.97
CA GLN A 156 20.92 -21.37 3.10
C GLN A 156 19.98 -22.24 3.93
N ALA A 157 18.78 -22.47 3.43
CA ALA A 157 17.87 -23.46 4.00
C ALA A 157 18.34 -24.90 3.71
N PRO A 158 18.15 -25.83 4.66
CA PRO A 158 18.51 -27.23 4.48
C PRO A 158 17.55 -27.95 3.50
N TRP A 159 18.08 -28.96 2.82
CA TRP A 159 17.29 -29.92 2.03
C TRP A 159 16.92 -31.13 2.88
N LEU A 160 15.71 -31.65 2.68
CA LEU A 160 15.29 -32.89 3.31
C LEU A 160 15.90 -34.09 2.55
N VAL A 161 16.85 -34.78 3.19
CA VAL A 161 17.52 -35.97 2.64
C VAL A 161 16.93 -37.21 3.31
N HIS A 162 15.94 -37.82 2.66
CA HIS A 162 15.15 -38.99 3.09
C HIS A 162 14.21 -38.74 4.31
N PRO A 163 12.92 -39.13 4.24
CA PRO A 163 11.95 -38.82 5.29
C PRO A 163 11.82 -39.97 6.30
N ASP A 164 12.50 -39.88 7.45
CA ASP A 164 11.99 -40.51 8.67
C ASP A 164 11.10 -39.49 9.39
N LEU A 165 9.89 -39.29 8.85
CA LEU A 165 8.84 -38.40 9.36
C LEU A 165 8.30 -38.82 10.75
N GLY A 166 8.86 -39.86 11.37
CA GLY A 166 8.37 -40.48 12.60
C GLY A 166 8.86 -39.87 13.92
N GLU A 167 10.01 -39.17 13.94
CA GLU A 167 10.65 -38.74 15.22
C GLU A 167 10.61 -37.22 15.49
N VAL A 168 10.17 -36.38 14.55
CA VAL A 168 10.26 -34.91 14.68
C VAL A 168 9.00 -34.28 15.33
N THR A 169 8.00 -35.08 15.73
CA THR A 169 6.66 -34.57 16.08
C THR A 169 6.39 -34.31 17.56
N GLU A 170 7.41 -34.11 18.39
CA GLU A 170 7.12 -33.79 19.80
C GLU A 170 7.23 -32.30 20.15
N HIS A 171 8.25 -31.52 19.73
CA HIS A 171 8.49 -30.20 20.37
C HIS A 171 8.80 -28.99 19.45
N GLY A 172 8.54 -29.04 18.13
CA GLY A 172 8.77 -27.88 17.24
C GLY A 172 7.90 -27.87 15.97
N GLY A 173 7.61 -26.67 15.45
CA GLY A 173 6.84 -26.51 14.21
C GLY A 173 7.69 -26.82 12.98
N LEU A 174 7.51 -28.00 12.37
CA LEU A 174 8.22 -28.37 11.13
C LEU A 174 7.46 -27.91 9.89
N ILE A 175 8.12 -27.17 9.00
CA ILE A 175 7.59 -26.76 7.69
C ILE A 175 8.44 -27.40 6.59
N VAL A 176 7.80 -28.24 5.78
CA VAL A 176 8.40 -28.78 4.55
C VAL A 176 7.81 -28.05 3.35
N ILE A 177 8.67 -27.49 2.50
CA ILE A 177 8.28 -26.80 1.27
C ILE A 177 8.62 -27.72 0.09
N GLU A 178 7.58 -28.27 -0.55
CA GLU A 178 7.73 -29.05 -1.77
C GLU A 178 7.95 -28.10 -2.97
N LEU A 179 9.06 -28.28 -3.70
CA LEU A 179 9.45 -27.43 -4.83
C LEU A 179 9.46 -28.18 -6.17
N GLY A 180 9.19 -29.49 -6.17
CA GLY A 180 9.16 -30.31 -7.37
C GLY A 180 10.54 -30.53 -8.02
N GLU A 181 10.57 -30.64 -9.34
CA GLU A 181 11.80 -30.77 -10.13
C GLU A 181 12.38 -29.38 -10.42
N LEU A 182 13.66 -29.20 -10.09
CA LEU A 182 14.33 -27.91 -10.15
C LEU A 182 15.64 -28.00 -10.92
N THR A 183 16.06 -26.92 -11.57
CA THR A 183 17.46 -26.77 -11.97
C THR A 183 18.33 -26.53 -10.73
N GLY A 184 19.64 -26.80 -10.81
CA GLY A 184 20.56 -26.50 -9.71
C GLY A 184 20.56 -25.01 -9.33
N GLU A 185 20.35 -24.12 -10.31
CA GLU A 185 20.22 -22.67 -10.10
C GLU A 185 18.94 -22.30 -9.34
N ALA A 186 17.80 -22.89 -9.71
CA ALA A 186 16.53 -22.69 -9.01
C ALA A 186 16.58 -23.24 -7.58
N ALA A 187 17.21 -24.40 -7.39
CA ALA A 187 17.46 -24.99 -6.08
C ALA A 187 18.26 -24.04 -5.18
N ARG A 188 19.37 -23.49 -5.69
CA ARG A 188 20.17 -22.51 -4.93
C ARG A 188 19.43 -21.22 -4.62
N TRP A 189 18.58 -20.77 -5.54
CA TRP A 189 17.75 -19.59 -5.33
C TRP A 189 16.75 -19.81 -4.19
N TRP A 190 16.03 -20.94 -4.19
CA TRP A 190 15.13 -21.30 -3.09
C TRP A 190 15.85 -21.47 -1.75
N THR A 191 17.06 -22.03 -1.72
CA THR A 191 17.83 -22.10 -0.45
C THR A 191 18.21 -20.72 0.07
N ALA A 192 18.48 -19.73 -0.80
CA ALA A 192 18.68 -18.34 -0.39
C ALA A 192 17.40 -17.69 0.12
N ILE A 193 16.25 -17.97 -0.51
CA ILE A 193 14.95 -17.44 -0.11
C ILE A 193 14.63 -17.77 1.35
N PHE A 194 14.89 -19.00 1.76
CA PHE A 194 14.58 -19.49 3.11
C PHE A 194 15.78 -19.55 4.06
N GLY A 195 16.96 -19.09 3.64
CA GLY A 195 18.11 -18.98 4.53
C GLY A 195 17.83 -17.98 5.67
N PRO A 196 18.06 -18.33 6.95
CA PRO A 196 17.83 -17.43 8.08
C PRO A 196 18.66 -16.14 7.99
N GLY A 197 18.16 -15.03 8.53
CA GLY A 197 18.76 -13.72 8.36
C GLY A 197 18.66 -13.22 6.92
N GLU A 198 19.79 -12.89 6.29
CA GLU A 198 19.86 -12.39 4.92
C GLU A 198 20.45 -13.48 4.00
N GLY A 199 19.64 -14.01 3.07
CA GLY A 199 20.08 -15.02 2.09
C GLY A 199 20.71 -14.43 0.82
N TRP A 200 20.51 -13.14 0.61
CA TRP A 200 21.00 -12.36 -0.52
C TRP A 200 21.35 -10.95 -0.06
N LYS A 201 22.24 -10.27 -0.80
CA LYS A 201 22.68 -8.92 -0.46
C LYS A 201 22.99 -8.09 -1.71
N VAL A 202 22.71 -6.80 -1.58
CA VAL A 202 23.02 -5.73 -2.52
C VAL A 202 23.04 -4.43 -1.72
N ALA A 203 23.91 -3.50 -2.09
CA ALA A 203 23.89 -2.16 -1.52
C ALA A 203 24.43 -1.15 -2.53
N ILE A 204 24.02 0.11 -2.40
CA ILE A 204 24.80 1.21 -2.95
C ILE A 204 25.94 1.48 -1.95
N PRO A 205 27.20 1.38 -2.36
CA PRO A 205 28.32 1.71 -1.50
C PRO A 205 28.30 3.20 -1.15
N HIS A 206 28.47 3.50 0.14
CA HIS A 206 28.59 4.86 0.67
C HIS A 206 29.65 4.86 1.78
N GLU A 207 30.31 5.99 2.02
CA GLU A 207 31.50 6.08 2.91
C GLU A 207 31.17 5.73 4.37
N GLN A 208 30.00 6.14 4.85
CA GLN A 208 29.62 6.01 6.27
C GLN A 208 28.51 4.97 6.53
N TRP A 209 27.74 4.58 5.50
CA TRP A 209 26.53 3.78 5.65
C TRP A 209 26.39 2.83 4.45
N ARG A 210 25.47 1.87 4.53
CA ARG A 210 25.07 1.07 3.37
C ARG A 210 23.62 1.40 3.04
N LEU A 211 23.39 1.85 1.82
CA LEU A 211 22.04 2.11 1.32
C LEU A 211 21.54 0.81 0.68
N LEU A 212 20.53 0.21 1.32
CA LEU A 212 19.99 -1.09 0.92
C LEU A 212 18.77 -0.92 0.02
N SER A 213 18.43 -2.00 -0.70
CA SER A 213 17.15 -2.10 -1.38
C SER A 213 16.01 -2.00 -0.36
N PRO A 214 14.91 -1.29 -0.68
CA PRO A 214 13.73 -1.24 0.18
C PRO A 214 13.10 -2.61 0.47
N TRP A 215 13.37 -3.61 -0.37
CA TRP A 215 12.94 -5.01 -0.19
C TRP A 215 14.01 -5.92 0.40
N SER A 216 15.10 -5.35 0.94
CA SER A 216 16.00 -6.10 1.80
C SER A 216 15.24 -6.54 3.05
N ILE A 217 15.21 -7.85 3.28
CA ILE A 217 14.56 -8.45 4.44
C ILE A 217 15.54 -9.30 5.25
N THR A 218 15.36 -9.29 6.56
CA THR A 218 15.97 -10.24 7.49
C THR A 218 14.88 -11.18 7.99
N LYS A 219 15.11 -12.48 7.93
CA LYS A 219 14.12 -13.50 8.31
C LYS A 219 14.53 -14.18 9.62
N GLU A 220 13.59 -14.29 10.53
CA GLU A 220 13.73 -15.05 11.76
C GLU A 220 12.61 -16.10 11.83
N PHE A 221 12.97 -17.31 12.24
CA PHE A 221 12.04 -18.45 12.35
C PHE A 221 11.97 -18.83 13.83
N ASN A 222 10.92 -18.40 14.52
CA ASN A 222 10.81 -18.58 15.96
C ASN A 222 10.17 -19.95 16.27
N ASP A 223 10.95 -20.88 16.83
CA ASP A 223 10.54 -22.26 17.13
C ASP A 223 10.00 -23.04 15.91
N ILE A 224 10.45 -22.63 14.71
CA ILE A 224 10.01 -23.19 13.42
C ILE A 224 11.23 -23.59 12.60
N GLU A 225 11.23 -24.83 12.13
CA GLU A 225 12.26 -25.35 11.23
C GLU A 225 11.72 -25.46 9.80
N ILE A 226 12.46 -24.91 8.83
CA ILE A 226 12.08 -24.93 7.41
C ILE A 226 13.02 -25.86 6.64
N PHE A 227 12.44 -26.83 5.93
CA PHE A 227 13.15 -27.74 5.04
C PHE A 227 12.60 -27.66 3.62
N LEU A 228 13.51 -27.75 2.65
CA LEU A 228 13.16 -27.82 1.23
C LEU A 228 13.10 -29.28 0.77
N SER A 229 12.07 -29.62 0.02
CA SER A 229 11.89 -30.95 -0.60
C SER A 229 11.75 -30.81 -2.11
N GLY A 230 12.41 -31.68 -2.86
CA GLY A 230 12.39 -31.67 -4.32
C GLY A 230 13.55 -32.45 -4.91
N SER A 231 13.62 -32.47 -6.23
CA SER A 231 14.71 -33.09 -6.98
C SER A 231 15.58 -32.00 -7.61
N PRO A 232 16.64 -31.53 -6.91
CA PRO A 232 17.54 -30.53 -7.46
C PRO A 232 18.40 -31.14 -8.56
N GLY A 233 18.39 -30.54 -9.75
CA GLY A 233 19.30 -30.88 -10.83
C GLY A 233 20.75 -30.55 -10.47
N TYR A 234 21.69 -31.15 -11.21
CA TYR A 234 23.11 -30.89 -11.02
C TYR A 234 23.45 -29.41 -11.17
N MET A 235 24.21 -28.88 -10.22
CA MET A 235 24.73 -27.52 -10.27
C MET A 235 26.06 -27.49 -11.01
N ASN A 236 26.25 -26.54 -11.92
CA ASN A 236 27.54 -26.34 -12.57
C ASN A 236 28.58 -25.87 -11.52
N SER A 237 29.83 -26.33 -11.64
CA SER A 237 30.91 -26.10 -10.67
C SER A 237 31.38 -24.62 -10.51
N GLY A 238 30.66 -23.65 -11.07
CA GLY A 238 30.93 -22.22 -10.94
C GLY A 238 30.34 -21.61 -9.67
N SER A 239 30.76 -20.40 -9.31
CA SER A 239 30.09 -19.65 -8.25
C SER A 239 28.64 -19.35 -8.65
N PRO A 240 27.65 -19.60 -7.76
CA PRO A 240 26.26 -19.45 -8.12
C PRO A 240 25.91 -17.99 -8.42
N THR A 241 25.45 -17.74 -9.64
CA THR A 241 24.96 -16.43 -10.06
C THR A 241 23.57 -16.16 -9.46
N PRO A 242 23.34 -15.02 -8.82
CA PRO A 242 22.01 -14.65 -8.36
C PRO A 242 21.01 -14.51 -9.51
N ALA A 243 19.79 -15.01 -9.29
CA ALA A 243 18.72 -14.96 -10.29
C ALA A 243 18.33 -13.50 -10.61
N SER A 244 18.21 -13.16 -11.90
CA SER A 244 17.67 -11.86 -12.34
C SER A 244 16.20 -11.72 -11.98
N PHE A 245 15.63 -10.52 -12.14
CA PHE A 245 14.19 -10.30 -11.94
C PHE A 245 13.35 -11.23 -12.82
N GLU A 246 13.66 -11.31 -14.12
CA GLU A 246 12.93 -12.18 -15.06
C GLU A 246 13.03 -13.66 -14.68
N THR A 247 14.19 -14.10 -14.20
CA THR A 247 14.40 -15.48 -13.75
C THR A 247 13.63 -15.77 -12.46
N ALA A 248 13.63 -14.84 -11.51
CA ALA A 248 12.87 -14.96 -10.27
C ALA A 248 11.36 -15.04 -10.53
N LEU A 249 10.83 -14.25 -11.47
CA LEU A 249 9.42 -14.33 -11.87
C LEU A 249 9.06 -15.70 -12.44
N LYS A 250 9.96 -16.30 -13.25
CA LYS A 250 9.77 -17.65 -13.78
C LYS A 250 9.65 -18.68 -12.66
N TYR A 251 10.54 -18.62 -11.66
CA TYR A 251 10.49 -19.54 -10.51
C TYR A 251 9.23 -19.35 -9.64
N ILE A 252 8.76 -18.11 -9.48
CA ILE A 252 7.49 -17.80 -8.80
C ILE A 252 6.30 -18.40 -9.57
N ASP A 253 6.28 -18.27 -10.90
CA ASP A 253 5.22 -18.80 -11.76
C ASP A 253 5.20 -20.34 -11.72
N GLU A 254 6.36 -20.99 -11.84
CA GLU A 254 6.50 -22.45 -11.74
C GLU A 254 6.00 -22.98 -10.39
N TYR A 255 6.36 -22.34 -9.27
CA TYR A 255 5.85 -22.70 -7.95
C TYR A 255 4.34 -22.47 -7.83
N SER A 256 3.84 -21.35 -8.37
CA SER A 256 2.42 -21.01 -8.34
C SER A 256 1.58 -22.03 -9.13
N ILE A 257 2.11 -22.54 -10.25
CA ILE A 257 1.46 -23.59 -11.05
C ILE A 257 1.50 -24.92 -10.31
N LEU A 258 2.65 -25.31 -9.74
CA LEU A 258 2.84 -26.57 -9.02
C LEU A 258 1.82 -26.76 -7.88
N HIS A 259 1.53 -25.68 -7.16
CA HIS A 259 0.68 -25.69 -5.96
C HIS A 259 -0.71 -25.08 -6.16
N ASN A 260 -1.09 -24.73 -7.40
CA ASN A 260 -2.31 -23.97 -7.69
C ASN A 260 -2.42 -22.68 -6.82
N ALA A 261 -1.28 -22.04 -6.57
CA ALA A 261 -1.14 -20.94 -5.62
C ALA A 261 -1.17 -19.55 -6.30
N SER A 262 -1.85 -19.41 -7.44
CA SER A 262 -1.98 -18.15 -8.19
C SER A 262 -2.54 -17.00 -7.32
N ILE A 263 -3.60 -17.28 -6.57
CA ILE A 263 -4.24 -16.30 -5.68
C ILE A 263 -3.28 -15.89 -4.55
N HIS A 264 -2.59 -16.87 -3.94
CA HIS A 264 -1.57 -16.64 -2.93
C HIS A 264 -0.43 -15.77 -3.48
N SER A 265 -0.01 -15.99 -4.73
CA SER A 265 1.05 -15.21 -5.36
C SER A 265 0.68 -13.73 -5.49
N ARG A 266 -0.56 -13.44 -5.87
CA ARG A 266 -1.07 -12.05 -5.93
C ARG A 266 -1.15 -11.42 -4.54
N ALA A 267 -1.67 -12.13 -3.55
CA ALA A 267 -1.72 -11.65 -2.17
C ALA A 267 -0.31 -11.43 -1.57
N ALA A 268 0.61 -12.36 -1.85
CA ALA A 268 2.01 -12.28 -1.45
C ALA A 268 2.72 -11.08 -2.07
N LEU A 269 2.44 -10.77 -3.34
CA LEU A 269 2.94 -9.56 -3.98
C LEU A 269 2.41 -8.30 -3.28
N ALA A 270 1.11 -8.25 -2.95
CA ALA A 270 0.55 -7.12 -2.19
C ALA A 270 1.28 -6.91 -0.85
N ALA A 271 1.57 -8.01 -0.13
CA ALA A 271 2.35 -7.97 1.10
C ALA A 271 3.79 -7.51 0.89
N ALA A 272 4.48 -8.05 -0.12
CA ALA A 272 5.86 -7.72 -0.45
C ALA A 272 6.03 -6.23 -0.80
N LEU A 273 5.05 -5.62 -1.47
CA LEU A 273 5.05 -4.18 -1.78
C LEU A 273 4.96 -3.31 -0.52
N LEU A 274 4.38 -3.82 0.57
CA LEU A 274 4.18 -3.10 1.84
C LEU A 274 5.31 -3.34 2.86
N LEU A 275 6.26 -4.24 2.59
CA LEU A 275 7.44 -4.44 3.46
C LEU A 275 8.25 -3.15 3.68
N PRO A 276 8.53 -2.30 2.67
CA PRO A 276 9.22 -1.03 2.88
C PRO A 276 8.48 -0.12 3.87
N GLN A 277 7.15 -0.12 3.86
CA GLN A 277 6.35 0.70 4.78
C GLN A 277 6.55 0.22 6.22
N ALA A 278 6.56 -1.08 6.47
CA ALA A 278 6.85 -1.63 7.80
C ALA A 278 8.23 -1.17 8.31
N ARG A 279 9.25 -1.08 7.43
CA ARG A 279 10.55 -0.52 7.79
C ARG A 279 10.49 0.97 8.14
N LEU A 280 9.74 1.78 7.38
CA LEU A 280 9.57 3.21 7.64
C LEU A 280 8.88 3.45 9.00
N ASP A 281 7.97 2.56 9.39
CA ASP A 281 7.31 2.57 10.70
C ASP A 281 8.15 1.91 11.82
N ASN A 282 9.37 1.46 11.51
CA ASN A 282 10.25 0.70 12.42
C ASN A 282 9.61 -0.56 13.01
N ARG A 283 8.73 -1.21 12.24
CA ARG A 283 7.93 -2.35 12.68
C ARG A 283 8.54 -3.68 12.24
N ILE A 284 8.33 -4.70 13.05
CA ILE A 284 8.61 -6.09 12.72
C ILE A 284 7.35 -6.67 12.08
N VAL A 285 7.49 -7.29 10.90
CA VAL A 285 6.40 -7.97 10.22
C VAL A 285 6.28 -9.38 10.78
N LEU A 286 5.19 -9.66 11.47
CA LEU A 286 4.87 -11.00 11.96
C LEU A 286 4.01 -11.71 10.93
N VAL A 287 4.39 -12.92 10.55
CA VAL A 287 3.60 -13.74 9.62
C VAL A 287 3.34 -15.10 10.24
N HIS A 288 2.10 -15.57 10.11
CA HIS A 288 1.71 -16.88 10.62
C HIS A 288 2.49 -17.98 9.90
N ALA A 289 3.06 -18.88 10.68
CA ALA A 289 3.72 -20.06 10.19
C ALA A 289 2.68 -21.13 9.81
N PRO A 290 2.70 -21.65 8.58
CA PRO A 290 1.79 -22.72 8.18
C PRO A 290 2.05 -24.02 8.94
N ARG A 291 0.98 -24.77 9.23
CA ARG A 291 1.08 -26.15 9.71
C ARG A 291 1.28 -27.12 8.53
N GLY A 292 2.44 -27.01 7.88
CA GLY A 292 2.86 -27.86 6.77
C GLY A 292 2.15 -27.57 5.45
N SER A 293 2.91 -27.42 4.36
CA SER A 293 2.35 -27.36 3.01
C SER A 293 2.18 -28.79 2.50
N ARG A 294 0.97 -29.34 2.59
CA ARG A 294 0.66 -30.67 2.03
C ARG A 294 -0.02 -30.50 0.69
N ARG A 295 0.46 -31.24 -0.33
CA ARG A 295 -0.10 -31.27 -1.68
C ARG A 295 -1.62 -31.52 -1.64
N GLN A 296 -2.43 -30.50 -1.95
CA GLN A 296 -3.87 -30.66 -2.12
C GLN A 296 -4.12 -31.42 -3.43
N THR A 297 -4.42 -32.72 -3.33
CA THR A 297 -4.89 -33.55 -4.45
C THR A 297 -6.40 -33.39 -4.58
N GLY A 298 -6.84 -32.21 -5.02
CA GLY A 298 -8.23 -31.94 -5.38
C GLY A 298 -8.32 -31.60 -6.87
N GLN A 299 -9.02 -32.43 -7.66
CA GLN A 299 -9.43 -32.04 -9.01
C GLN A 299 -10.48 -30.93 -8.90
N ILE A 300 -10.08 -29.68 -9.16
CA ILE A 300 -10.98 -28.56 -9.36
C ILE A 300 -10.43 -27.73 -10.53
N GLU A 301 -11.34 -27.32 -11.41
CA GLU A 301 -11.13 -26.66 -12.70
C GLU A 301 -9.89 -25.75 -12.74
N THR A 302 -8.97 -26.05 -13.65
CA THR A 302 -7.77 -25.25 -13.91
C THR A 302 -8.16 -23.79 -14.21
N PRO A 303 -7.85 -22.82 -13.33
CA PRO A 303 -7.82 -21.44 -13.77
C PRO A 303 -6.74 -21.36 -14.84
N ARG A 304 -7.03 -20.73 -15.99
CA ARG A 304 -6.01 -20.50 -17.02
C ARG A 304 -4.76 -19.89 -16.36
N PRO A 305 -3.56 -20.44 -16.57
CA PRO A 305 -2.35 -19.82 -16.04
C PRO A 305 -2.28 -18.41 -16.64
N SER A 306 -2.41 -17.39 -15.79
CA SER A 306 -2.13 -16.03 -16.20
C SER A 306 -0.62 -15.96 -16.35
N ARG A 307 -0.12 -16.34 -17.53
CA ARG A 307 1.28 -16.13 -17.91
C ARG A 307 1.58 -14.67 -17.56
N PHE A 308 2.55 -14.43 -16.67
CA PHE A 308 2.98 -13.07 -16.38
C PHE A 308 3.50 -12.46 -17.69
N GLU A 309 2.63 -11.70 -18.36
CA GLU A 309 2.95 -11.12 -19.65
C GLU A 309 4.00 -10.02 -19.44
N LYS A 310 4.92 -9.84 -20.40
CA LYS A 310 5.93 -8.77 -20.37
C LYS A 310 5.33 -7.37 -20.13
N ARG A 311 4.05 -7.16 -20.43
CA ARG A 311 3.31 -5.92 -20.12
C ARG A 311 3.25 -5.63 -18.61
N HIS A 312 3.22 -6.65 -17.75
CA HIS A 312 3.20 -6.50 -16.30
C HIS A 312 4.56 -6.02 -15.77
N LEU A 313 5.67 -6.30 -16.46
CA LEU A 313 7.02 -5.83 -16.07
C LEU A 313 7.10 -4.30 -15.99
N ARG A 314 6.51 -3.59 -16.96
CA ARG A 314 6.44 -2.12 -16.91
C ARG A 314 5.59 -1.62 -15.76
N GLN A 315 4.52 -2.34 -15.42
CA GLN A 315 3.66 -2.00 -14.29
C GLN A 315 4.36 -2.25 -12.93
N PHE A 316 5.35 -3.15 -12.84
CA PHE A 316 6.17 -3.28 -11.63
C PHE A 316 7.07 -2.06 -11.40
N ASP A 317 7.61 -1.46 -12.47
CA ASP A 317 8.36 -0.21 -12.37
C ASP A 317 7.48 0.94 -11.87
N THR A 318 6.18 0.89 -12.21
CA THR A 318 5.13 1.80 -11.75
C THR A 318 4.73 1.61 -10.28
N LEU A 319 4.96 0.43 -9.70
CA LEU A 319 4.71 0.11 -8.28
C LEU A 319 5.88 0.51 -7.36
N ASN A 320 7.07 0.68 -7.93
CA ASN A 320 8.33 0.97 -7.28
C ASN A 320 8.45 2.41 -6.65
N PRO A 321 7.78 3.49 -7.14
CA PRO A 321 7.85 4.82 -6.53
C PRO A 321 7.00 5.01 -5.27
N LYS A 322 6.26 3.98 -4.82
CA LYS A 322 5.39 4.04 -3.63
C LYS A 322 6.21 4.02 -2.34
N ARG A 323 6.98 5.07 -2.04
CA ARG A 323 7.97 4.99 -0.94
C ARG A 323 8.08 6.18 -0.01
N GLN A 324 7.12 7.11 0.00
CA GLN A 324 7.04 8.05 1.11
C GLN A 324 6.12 7.50 2.21
N ARG A 325 6.53 7.60 3.48
CA ARG A 325 5.65 7.23 4.61
C ARG A 325 4.30 7.95 4.51
N SER A 326 4.30 9.21 4.05
CA SER A 326 3.09 10.02 3.83
C SER A 326 2.11 9.37 2.86
N TRP A 327 2.62 8.77 1.78
CA TRP A 327 1.82 8.18 0.71
C TRP A 327 0.88 7.08 1.20
N TYR A 328 1.43 6.05 1.86
CA TYR A 328 0.64 4.86 2.20
C TYR A 328 -0.41 5.19 3.24
N GLU A 329 -0.04 5.91 4.29
CA GLU A 329 -0.99 6.31 5.32
C GLU A 329 -2.09 7.24 4.76
N ALA A 330 -1.76 8.13 3.81
CA ALA A 330 -2.75 8.95 3.12
C ALA A 330 -3.76 8.10 2.33
N ILE A 331 -3.26 7.20 1.48
CA ILE A 331 -4.10 6.35 0.63
C ILE A 331 -4.94 5.38 1.44
N LEU A 332 -4.33 4.67 2.40
CA LEU A 332 -5.06 3.75 3.27
C LEU A 332 -6.12 4.52 4.08
N GLY A 333 -5.77 5.70 4.61
CA GLY A 333 -6.69 6.56 5.36
C GLY A 333 -7.87 7.11 4.57
N SER A 334 -7.79 7.14 3.24
CA SER A 334 -8.86 7.63 2.38
C SER A 334 -10.23 6.97 2.60
N ILE A 335 -10.25 5.71 3.05
CA ILE A 335 -11.50 4.98 3.31
C ILE A 335 -12.35 5.62 4.41
N PHE A 336 -11.71 6.40 5.29
CA PHE A 336 -12.34 7.12 6.40
C PHE A 336 -12.76 8.54 6.02
N TYR A 337 -12.19 9.09 4.95
CA TYR A 337 -12.61 10.36 4.38
C TYR A 337 -13.95 10.19 3.65
N GLU A 338 -14.81 11.19 3.77
CA GLU A 338 -16.13 11.21 3.14
C GLU A 338 -16.44 12.66 2.71
N SER A 339 -16.75 12.83 1.42
CA SER A 339 -17.10 14.13 0.88
C SER A 339 -18.39 14.68 1.52
N GLY A 340 -18.43 15.99 1.72
CA GLY A 340 -19.55 16.69 2.35
C GLY A 340 -19.64 16.52 3.88
N ILE A 341 -18.64 15.93 4.53
CA ILE A 341 -18.51 16.00 5.99
C ILE A 341 -17.71 17.25 6.37
N PRO A 342 -18.26 18.20 7.15
CA PRO A 342 -17.52 19.40 7.52
C PRO A 342 -16.50 19.15 8.65
N ALA A 343 -15.50 20.03 8.76
CA ALA A 343 -14.42 19.89 9.73
C ALA A 343 -14.89 19.81 11.21
N ASN A 344 -15.99 20.46 11.61
CA ASN A 344 -16.50 20.34 12.98
C ASN A 344 -17.29 19.04 13.25
N ALA A 345 -17.70 18.30 12.21
CA ALA A 345 -18.51 17.09 12.35
C ALA A 345 -17.77 15.79 12.03
N CYS A 346 -16.58 15.88 11.41
CA CYS A 346 -15.78 14.71 11.07
C CYS A 346 -15.43 13.81 12.26
N GLY A 347 -15.17 14.38 13.44
CA GLY A 347 -14.93 13.58 14.65
C GLY A 347 -16.16 12.74 15.03
N VAL A 348 -17.35 13.30 14.87
CA VAL A 348 -18.63 12.64 15.16
C VAL A 348 -18.95 11.55 14.13
N TRP A 349 -18.67 11.83 12.86
CA TRP A 349 -18.71 10.86 11.77
C TRP A 349 -17.79 9.65 12.06
N LEU A 350 -16.57 9.91 12.50
CA LEU A 350 -15.62 8.85 12.86
C LEU A 350 -16.04 8.10 14.12
N GLN A 351 -16.69 8.74 15.10
CA GLN A 351 -17.24 8.03 16.25
C GLN A 351 -18.28 6.98 15.83
N GLY A 352 -19.18 7.31 14.90
CA GLY A 352 -20.13 6.35 14.34
C GLY A 352 -19.42 5.21 13.59
N THR A 353 -18.36 5.55 12.85
CA THR A 353 -17.51 4.58 12.13
C THR A 353 -16.80 3.61 13.09
N ILE A 354 -16.10 4.14 14.09
CA ILE A 354 -15.34 3.38 15.09
C ILE A 354 -16.26 2.46 15.88
N ALA A 355 -17.48 2.90 16.19
CA ALA A 355 -18.47 2.07 16.89
C ALA A 355 -18.75 0.76 16.13
N VAL A 356 -18.78 0.79 14.78
CA VAL A 356 -18.95 -0.42 13.97
C VAL A 356 -17.67 -1.26 13.91
N LEU A 357 -16.50 -0.62 13.79
CA LEU A 357 -15.22 -1.33 13.77
C LEU A 357 -14.97 -2.07 15.09
N GLN A 358 -15.41 -1.50 16.22
CA GLN A 358 -15.31 -2.11 17.55
C GLN A 358 -16.32 -3.23 17.80
N LEU A 359 -17.35 -3.40 16.95
CA LEU A 359 -18.20 -4.60 17.01
C LEU A 359 -17.40 -5.87 16.71
N GLN A 360 -16.24 -5.73 16.05
CA GLN A 360 -15.36 -6.84 15.74
C GLN A 360 -14.52 -7.19 16.97
N GLY A 361 -14.59 -8.45 17.40
CA GLY A 361 -13.54 -9.00 18.24
C GLY A 361 -12.21 -9.09 17.49
N PRO A 362 -11.09 -9.30 18.19
CA PRO A 362 -9.77 -9.47 17.58
C PRO A 362 -9.71 -10.65 16.57
N GLU A 363 -10.68 -11.57 16.61
CA GLU A 363 -10.75 -12.78 15.80
C GLU A 363 -11.36 -12.57 14.39
N ASN A 364 -11.87 -11.37 14.06
CA ASN A 364 -12.63 -11.12 12.82
C ASN A 364 -11.83 -10.34 11.75
N LEU A 365 -10.55 -10.66 11.56
CA LEU A 365 -9.68 -9.96 10.60
C LEU A 365 -10.24 -9.98 9.16
N HIS A 366 -10.86 -11.09 8.76
CA HIS A 366 -11.46 -11.26 7.45
C HIS A 366 -12.64 -10.29 7.22
N LEU A 367 -13.48 -10.04 8.24
CA LEU A 367 -14.60 -9.09 8.15
C LEU A 367 -14.08 -7.66 8.00
N LEU A 368 -13.11 -7.27 8.84
CA LEU A 368 -12.50 -5.96 8.79
C LEU A 368 -11.93 -5.66 7.40
N ALA A 369 -11.19 -6.63 6.87
CA ALA A 369 -10.61 -6.54 5.56
C ALA A 369 -11.65 -6.43 4.45
N ARG A 370 -12.71 -7.25 4.50
CA ARG A 370 -13.80 -7.20 3.53
C ARG A 370 -14.47 -5.83 3.53
N MET A 371 -14.74 -5.26 4.70
CA MET A 371 -15.28 -3.91 4.83
C MET A 371 -14.37 -2.86 4.14
N PHE A 372 -13.05 -2.96 4.30
CA PHE A 372 -12.10 -2.05 3.64
C PHE A 372 -12.08 -2.22 2.13
N PHE A 373 -12.14 -3.46 1.64
CA PHE A 373 -12.17 -3.76 0.21
C PHE A 373 -13.45 -3.21 -0.43
N ASP A 374 -14.60 -3.40 0.20
CA ASP A 374 -15.89 -2.95 -0.32
C ASP A 374 -16.04 -1.42 -0.22
N ARG A 375 -15.40 -0.79 0.78
CA ARG A 375 -15.40 0.67 0.93
C ARG A 375 -14.67 1.37 -0.22
N SER A 376 -13.56 0.82 -0.67
CA SER A 376 -12.75 1.40 -1.75
C SER A 376 -12.04 0.30 -2.56
N PRO A 377 -12.75 -0.32 -3.52
CA PRO A 377 -12.24 -1.46 -4.28
C PRO A 377 -10.96 -1.16 -5.07
N HIS A 378 -10.76 0.08 -5.50
CA HIS A 378 -9.59 0.51 -6.29
C HIS A 378 -8.29 0.56 -5.50
N ILE A 379 -8.34 0.62 -4.16
CA ILE A 379 -7.15 0.56 -3.28
C ILE A 379 -7.14 -0.71 -2.42
N SER A 380 -8.10 -1.62 -2.63
CA SER A 380 -8.24 -2.86 -1.88
C SER A 380 -6.97 -3.73 -1.91
N TYR A 381 -6.23 -3.72 -3.02
CA TYR A 381 -4.93 -4.41 -3.14
C TYR A 381 -3.87 -3.89 -2.15
N LEU A 382 -3.85 -2.57 -1.88
CA LEU A 382 -2.95 -2.00 -0.87
C LEU A 382 -3.37 -2.39 0.54
N TRP A 383 -4.69 -2.40 0.80
CA TRP A 383 -5.23 -2.86 2.07
C TRP A 383 -4.94 -4.34 2.30
N LEU A 384 -5.01 -5.20 1.27
CA LEU A 384 -4.62 -6.61 1.38
C LEU A 384 -3.18 -6.76 1.87
N GLY A 385 -2.25 -6.02 1.26
CA GLY A 385 -0.86 -5.98 1.73
C GLY A 385 -0.72 -5.41 3.15
N GLY A 386 -1.47 -4.36 3.50
CA GLY A 386 -1.50 -3.78 4.85
C GLY A 386 -2.11 -4.71 5.91
N ILE A 387 -3.00 -5.61 5.53
CA ILE A 387 -3.58 -6.62 6.40
C ILE A 387 -2.56 -7.73 6.65
N ILE A 388 -2.00 -8.32 5.58
CA ILE A 388 -1.01 -9.40 5.66
C ILE A 388 0.24 -8.94 6.43
N THR A 389 0.70 -7.72 6.18
CA THR A 389 1.89 -7.19 6.87
C THR A 389 1.58 -6.65 8.26
N GLY A 390 0.32 -6.50 8.67
CA GLY A 390 -0.08 -6.00 10.00
C GLY A 390 -0.20 -4.48 10.15
N THR A 391 -0.02 -3.69 9.09
CA THR A 391 -0.11 -2.20 9.10
C THR A 391 -1.47 -1.69 9.55
N HIS A 392 -2.55 -2.45 9.34
CA HIS A 392 -3.89 -2.09 9.77
C HIS A 392 -4.03 -1.87 11.29
N LYS A 393 -3.25 -2.56 12.13
CA LYS A 393 -3.34 -2.47 13.60
C LYS A 393 -2.97 -1.08 14.09
N ASP A 394 -1.80 -0.59 13.68
CA ASP A 394 -1.31 0.74 14.06
C ASP A 394 -2.19 1.84 13.46
N PHE A 395 -2.71 1.60 12.26
CA PHE A 395 -3.59 2.54 11.58
C PHE A 395 -4.87 2.79 12.40
N LEU A 396 -5.50 1.72 12.89
CA LEU A 396 -6.75 1.79 13.65
C LEU A 396 -6.59 2.27 15.10
N GLN A 397 -5.39 2.12 15.69
CA GLN A 397 -5.11 2.60 17.04
C GLN A 397 -4.96 4.12 17.13
N SER A 398 -4.62 4.79 16.03
CA SER A 398 -4.37 6.23 16.00
C SER A 398 -5.55 7.01 15.45
N THR A 399 -6.20 7.79 16.32
CA THR A 399 -7.27 8.73 15.90
C THR A 399 -6.78 9.76 14.89
N SER A 400 -5.50 10.13 14.94
CA SER A 400 -4.91 11.05 13.95
C SER A 400 -4.81 10.43 12.55
N ASN A 401 -4.59 9.11 12.46
CA ASN A 401 -4.58 8.39 11.19
C ASN A 401 -5.99 8.29 10.61
N LEU A 402 -7.00 8.00 11.45
CA LEU A 402 -8.40 7.96 11.05
C LEU A 402 -8.93 9.34 10.59
N LEU A 403 -8.45 10.42 11.20
CA LEU A 403 -8.79 11.79 10.82
C LEU A 403 -8.02 12.30 9.59
N GLY A 404 -7.01 11.56 9.11
CA GLY A 404 -6.15 11.99 8.01
C GLY A 404 -5.28 13.22 8.33
N LEU A 405 -5.04 13.48 9.62
CA LEU A 405 -4.49 14.73 10.16
C LEU A 405 -3.07 15.08 9.71
N ASN A 406 -2.32 14.12 9.16
CA ASN A 406 -0.90 14.32 8.91
C ASN A 406 -0.53 14.39 7.42
N ARG A 407 -1.41 14.03 6.48
CA ARG A 407 -0.94 13.44 5.20
C ARG A 407 -1.90 13.60 4.01
N THR A 408 -2.22 14.82 3.58
CA THR A 408 -2.77 14.98 2.22
C THR A 408 -1.62 14.90 1.21
N ASP A 409 -1.51 13.75 0.55
CA ASP A 409 -0.54 13.53 -0.54
C ASP A 409 -1.26 13.59 -1.89
N LEU A 410 -1.20 14.76 -2.54
CA LEU A 410 -1.90 14.99 -3.80
C LEU A 410 -1.38 14.10 -4.93
N HIS A 411 -0.07 13.82 -4.98
CA HIS A 411 0.48 12.87 -5.96
C HIS A 411 -0.15 11.49 -5.76
N ALA A 412 -0.35 11.09 -4.51
CA ALA A 412 -1.05 9.86 -4.18
C ALA A 412 -2.47 9.79 -4.63
N ALA A 413 -3.20 10.83 -4.30
CA ALA A 413 -4.55 11.02 -4.75
C ALA A 413 -4.66 10.90 -6.29
N ALA A 414 -3.79 11.59 -7.03
CA ALA A 414 -3.81 11.60 -8.49
C ALA A 414 -3.46 10.23 -9.11
N TRP A 415 -2.37 9.59 -8.67
CA TRP A 415 -1.92 8.35 -9.28
C TRP A 415 -2.84 7.15 -9.01
N THR A 416 -3.57 7.19 -7.89
CA THR A 416 -4.54 6.15 -7.51
C THR A 416 -5.98 6.51 -7.86
N GLY A 417 -6.24 7.74 -8.32
CA GLY A 417 -7.61 8.24 -8.50
C GLY A 417 -8.41 8.34 -7.20
N THR A 418 -7.74 8.54 -6.07
CA THR A 418 -8.36 8.56 -4.74
C THR A 418 -8.64 9.99 -4.28
N LEU A 419 -9.81 10.21 -3.68
CA LEU A 419 -10.15 11.47 -3.02
C LEU A 419 -9.70 11.42 -1.56
N LEU A 420 -8.71 12.25 -1.19
CA LEU A 420 -8.12 12.32 0.15
C LEU A 420 -8.55 13.54 0.95
N SER A 421 -8.90 14.63 0.26
CA SER A 421 -9.19 15.92 0.89
C SER A 421 -10.10 16.76 0.02
N PHE A 422 -10.83 17.67 0.67
CA PHE A 422 -11.68 18.65 0.02
C PHE A 422 -10.92 19.52 -0.99
N ILE A 423 -9.60 19.68 -0.84
CA ILE A 423 -8.78 20.53 -1.74
C ILE A 423 -8.70 19.98 -3.17
N GLN A 424 -8.98 18.69 -3.37
CA GLN A 424 -9.01 18.04 -4.68
C GLN A 424 -10.32 18.26 -5.43
N GLU A 425 -11.39 18.63 -4.72
CA GLU A 425 -12.70 18.87 -5.35
C GLU A 425 -12.65 20.17 -6.17
N PRO A 426 -13.37 20.25 -7.30
CA PRO A 426 -13.45 21.47 -8.07
C PRO A 426 -14.10 22.59 -7.28
N VAL A 427 -13.75 23.82 -7.61
CA VAL A 427 -14.40 25.00 -7.05
C VAL A 427 -15.85 25.05 -7.53
N SER A 428 -16.78 25.26 -6.60
CA SER A 428 -18.20 25.40 -6.95
C SER A 428 -18.41 26.57 -7.91
N PRO A 429 -19.27 26.46 -8.94
CA PRO A 429 -19.58 27.58 -9.82
C PRO A 429 -20.14 28.76 -9.02
N ILE A 430 -19.53 29.93 -9.16
CA ILE A 430 -19.94 31.14 -8.48
C ILE A 430 -20.87 31.91 -9.43
N HIS A 431 -22.10 32.16 -8.98
CA HIS A 431 -23.02 33.02 -9.74
C HIS A 431 -22.50 34.46 -9.77
N HIS A 432 -22.68 35.16 -10.88
CA HIS A 432 -22.23 36.56 -11.03
C HIS A 432 -22.77 37.51 -9.95
N ASP A 433 -23.92 37.22 -9.36
CA ASP A 433 -24.55 38.03 -8.32
C ASP A 433 -24.21 37.55 -6.89
N ALA A 434 -23.35 36.54 -6.74
CA ALA A 434 -23.01 36.00 -5.42
C ALA A 434 -22.13 36.98 -4.64
N ALA A 435 -22.62 37.46 -3.49
CA ALA A 435 -21.84 38.32 -2.60
C ALA A 435 -20.87 37.55 -1.70
N SER A 436 -21.02 36.22 -1.58
CA SER A 436 -20.23 35.40 -0.66
C SER A 436 -19.96 34.01 -1.23
N ILE A 437 -18.81 33.44 -0.87
CA ILE A 437 -18.39 32.08 -1.25
C ILE A 437 -18.24 31.20 -0.01
N SER A 438 -18.24 29.87 -0.17
CA SER A 438 -17.81 28.96 0.90
C SER A 438 -16.32 29.14 1.22
N ARG A 439 -15.97 29.04 2.51
CA ARG A 439 -14.57 29.04 2.97
C ARG A 439 -13.74 27.91 2.34
N ALA A 440 -14.38 26.79 2.01
CA ALA A 440 -13.74 25.66 1.33
C ALA A 440 -13.32 26.03 -0.10
N ASP A 441 -14.20 26.70 -0.86
CA ASP A 441 -13.90 27.16 -2.21
C ASP A 441 -12.91 28.32 -2.22
N GLU A 442 -12.94 29.21 -1.22
CA GLU A 442 -11.89 30.21 -1.00
C GLU A 442 -10.52 29.53 -0.84
N CYS A 443 -10.39 28.53 0.05
CA CYS A 443 -9.14 27.80 0.23
C CYS A 443 -8.68 27.07 -1.05
N ARG A 444 -9.61 26.48 -1.82
CA ARG A 444 -9.30 25.83 -3.11
C ARG A 444 -8.75 26.84 -4.11
N LEU A 445 -9.42 27.98 -4.28
CA LEU A 445 -8.98 29.02 -5.20
C LEU A 445 -7.62 29.56 -4.80
N MET A 446 -7.40 29.90 -3.52
CA MET A 446 -6.09 30.35 -3.03
C MET A 446 -4.97 29.36 -3.35
N PHE A 447 -5.23 28.05 -3.16
CA PHE A 447 -4.27 27.00 -3.49
C PHE A 447 -4.01 26.92 -5.00
N LEU A 448 -5.06 26.98 -5.82
CA LEU A 448 -4.98 26.87 -7.28
C LEU A 448 -4.29 28.07 -7.92
N THR A 449 -4.46 29.27 -7.36
CA THR A 449 -3.86 30.51 -7.85
C THR A 449 -2.47 30.76 -7.27
N GLN A 450 -1.98 29.90 -6.36
CA GLN A 450 -0.68 30.04 -5.70
C GLN A 450 -0.53 31.39 -4.96
N GLU A 451 -1.64 31.85 -4.36
CA GLU A 451 -1.62 33.05 -3.51
C GLU A 451 -0.89 32.75 -2.20
N PRO A 452 -0.16 33.72 -1.62
CA PRO A 452 0.52 33.52 -0.35
C PRO A 452 -0.45 33.18 0.79
N PRO A 453 -0.09 32.27 1.72
CA PRO A 453 1.19 31.56 1.76
C PRO A 453 1.20 30.32 0.85
N ARG A 454 2.14 30.31 -0.09
CA ARG A 454 2.28 29.30 -1.17
C ARG A 454 2.59 27.88 -0.70
N GLU A 455 3.05 27.73 0.54
CA GLU A 455 3.73 26.52 1.02
C GLU A 455 2.83 25.59 1.85
N PHE A 456 1.68 26.07 2.32
CA PHE A 456 0.86 25.30 3.27
C PHE A 456 -0.37 24.71 2.58
N ARG A 457 -0.28 23.40 2.28
CA ARG A 457 -1.47 22.59 2.03
C ARG A 457 -2.33 22.57 3.30
N PRO A 458 -3.67 22.58 3.19
CA PRO A 458 -4.53 22.36 4.34
C PRO A 458 -4.11 21.07 5.06
N ILE A 459 -3.76 21.18 6.34
CA ILE A 459 -3.38 20.04 7.18
C ILE A 459 -4.59 19.11 7.36
N TYR A 460 -5.79 19.68 7.37
CA TYR A 460 -7.05 18.97 7.58
C TYR A 460 -7.70 18.58 6.25
N PRO A 461 -8.09 17.30 6.06
CA PRO A 461 -8.69 16.86 4.80
C PRO A 461 -10.16 17.29 4.65
N TYR A 462 -10.82 17.69 5.74
CA TYR A 462 -12.23 18.11 5.72
C TYR A 462 -12.37 19.63 5.50
N PRO A 463 -13.42 20.07 4.79
CA PRO A 463 -13.62 21.46 4.43
C PRO A 463 -13.87 22.35 5.65
N PRO A 464 -13.31 23.58 5.66
CA PRO A 464 -13.60 24.58 6.68
C PRO A 464 -15.05 25.05 6.60
N LEU A 465 -15.57 25.56 7.72
CA LEU A 465 -16.93 26.05 7.84
C LEU A 465 -17.07 27.50 7.40
N GLY A 466 -18.29 27.83 7.00
CA GLY A 466 -18.72 29.21 6.83
C GLY A 466 -18.50 29.75 5.42
N LYS A 467 -18.72 31.06 5.31
CA LYS A 467 -18.64 31.80 4.06
C LYS A 467 -17.80 33.06 4.24
N THR A 468 -17.26 33.54 3.14
CA THR A 468 -16.47 34.78 3.08
C THR A 468 -17.15 35.71 2.08
N ASP A 469 -17.32 36.99 2.43
CA ASP A 469 -17.72 38.01 1.45
C ASP A 469 -16.60 38.13 0.42
N ILE A 470 -16.94 38.10 -0.86
CA ILE A 470 -15.94 38.12 -1.93
C ILE A 470 -15.06 39.37 -1.84
N ARG A 471 -15.60 40.49 -1.36
CA ARG A 471 -14.88 41.76 -1.22
C ARG A 471 -13.82 41.73 -0.12
N ASP A 472 -13.98 40.83 0.86
CA ASP A 472 -13.08 40.69 2.00
C ASP A 472 -12.00 39.61 1.76
N ALA A 473 -12.07 38.90 0.64
CA ALA A 473 -11.11 37.87 0.26
C ALA A 473 -9.91 38.43 -0.50
N ASP A 474 -8.83 37.65 -0.63
CA ASP A 474 -7.59 38.07 -1.29
C ASP A 474 -7.78 38.47 -2.77
N LEU A 475 -6.96 39.40 -3.26
CA LEU A 475 -7.11 39.96 -4.61
C LEU A 475 -7.02 38.91 -5.73
N GLY A 476 -6.10 37.95 -5.61
CA GLY A 476 -6.00 36.83 -6.56
C GLY A 476 -7.27 35.99 -6.59
N PHE A 477 -7.89 35.77 -5.43
CA PHE A 477 -9.19 35.12 -5.34
C PHE A 477 -10.28 35.97 -6.02
N GLN A 478 -10.36 37.28 -5.76
CA GLN A 478 -11.40 38.15 -6.34
C GLN A 478 -11.40 38.13 -7.88
N LEU A 479 -10.20 38.09 -8.48
CA LEU A 479 -10.02 37.98 -9.93
C LEU A 479 -10.53 36.65 -10.49
N HIS A 480 -10.32 35.55 -9.75
CA HIS A 480 -10.71 34.22 -10.19
C HIS A 480 -12.13 33.81 -9.78
N ALA A 481 -12.75 34.50 -8.80
CA ALA A 481 -14.12 34.26 -8.37
C ALA A 481 -15.16 34.49 -9.48
N HIS A 482 -14.87 35.39 -10.43
CA HIS A 482 -15.75 35.68 -11.57
C HIS A 482 -15.20 35.15 -12.90
N CYS A 483 -14.21 34.26 -12.84
CA CYS A 483 -13.61 33.69 -14.02
C CYS A 483 -14.55 32.64 -14.64
N PRO A 484 -14.73 32.62 -15.98
CA PRO A 484 -15.64 31.69 -16.64
C PRO A 484 -15.09 30.25 -16.72
N ALA A 485 -13.82 30.04 -16.34
CA ALA A 485 -13.18 28.73 -16.34
C ALA A 485 -13.61 27.90 -15.12
N THR A 486 -13.46 26.58 -15.23
CA THR A 486 -13.65 25.69 -14.09
C THR A 486 -12.33 25.49 -13.37
N HIS A 487 -12.22 25.95 -12.13
CA HIS A 487 -11.02 25.79 -11.31
C HIS A 487 -11.02 24.44 -10.59
N GLY A 488 -9.89 23.74 -10.70
CA GLY A 488 -9.71 22.42 -10.10
C GLY A 488 -8.31 21.89 -10.36
N LEU A 489 -7.87 20.96 -9.51
CA LEU A 489 -6.57 20.31 -9.67
C LEU A 489 -6.66 19.21 -10.71
N GLN A 490 -5.82 19.30 -11.74
CA GLN A 490 -5.64 18.23 -12.72
C GLN A 490 -4.16 17.88 -12.82
N PHE A 491 -3.83 16.61 -12.55
CA PHE A 491 -2.48 16.10 -12.73
C PHE A 491 -2.15 16.06 -14.22
N PHE A 492 -1.08 16.76 -14.63
CA PHE A 492 -0.61 16.74 -16.00
C PHE A 492 0.41 15.62 -16.14
N GLN A 493 0.04 14.59 -16.90
CA GLN A 493 0.96 13.55 -17.32
C GLN A 493 1.29 13.80 -18.78
N GLU A 494 2.55 14.16 -19.08
CA GLU A 494 3.01 14.12 -20.46
C GLU A 494 2.86 12.67 -20.96
N SER A 495 1.95 12.47 -21.91
CA SER A 495 1.90 11.25 -22.69
C SER A 495 3.18 11.20 -23.54
N GLY A 496 4.24 10.62 -22.97
CA GLY A 496 5.45 10.30 -23.71
C GLY A 496 5.13 9.28 -24.82
N PRO A 497 5.89 9.31 -25.93
CA PRO A 497 5.72 8.40 -27.07
C PRO A 497 6.00 6.92 -26.74
#